data_AF-A0A258P5U2-F1
#
_entry.id   AF-A0A258P5U2-F1
#
_cell.length_a   1.000
_cell.length_b   1.000
_cell.length_c   1.000
_cell.angle_alpha   90.00
_cell.angle_beta   90.00
_cell.angle_gamma   90.00
#
_symmetry.space_group_name_H-M   'P 1'
#
loop_
_entity.id
_entity.type
_entity.pdbx_description
1 polymer ?
#
loop_
_entity_poly.entity_id
_entity_poly.type
_entity_poly.pdbx_seq_one_letter_code
_entity_poly.pdbx_strand_id
1 'polypeptide(L)'
;MTTPRFTTPLPTFDPRSIPVIGVDTHLSGVPAQELTPQALRQRFRHPPVWTPEHSVEKKFSNREPALAAVLLPLVMRDELTLLLTERAGNMSTHSGQIALPGGKTDDTDHDAVDTALREAHEEIGLTREHVEVLGILPTYVTGTAFIITPVVALVRLGFALQPSPSEVADIFEVPLRYLMDPSNHQRHEFEFDGVLRQWLSMPYMGDEGADAKERYIWGATAGMLRNLYRFLSA
;
A
#
# COMPACT_ATOMS: atom_id res chain seq x y z
N MET A 1 36.53 16.32 4.84
CA MET A 1 35.37 16.10 3.96
C MET A 1 34.14 16.01 4.83
N THR A 2 33.29 17.02 4.76
CA THR A 2 32.12 17.23 5.61
C THR A 2 31.06 16.21 5.24
N THR A 3 30.66 15.36 6.19
CA THR A 3 29.51 14.46 6.06
C THR A 3 28.29 15.30 5.64
N PRO A 4 27.54 14.93 4.58
CA PRO A 4 26.37 15.69 4.20
C PRO A 4 25.38 15.67 5.37
N ARG A 5 24.97 16.87 5.81
CA ARG A 5 23.97 17.04 6.87
C ARG A 5 22.68 16.36 6.43
N PHE A 6 22.19 15.48 7.29
CA PHE A 6 20.93 14.78 7.09
C PHE A 6 19.77 15.76 6.93
N THR A 7 18.91 15.45 5.96
CA THR A 7 17.72 16.21 5.57
C THR A 7 16.80 16.43 6.77
N THR A 8 16.43 17.69 7.01
CA THR A 8 15.39 18.10 7.93
C THR A 8 14.15 17.19 7.80
N PRO A 9 13.58 16.67 8.91
CA PRO A 9 12.32 15.93 8.84
C PRO A 9 11.27 16.74 8.09
N LEU A 10 10.42 16.07 7.32
CA LEU A 10 9.31 16.76 6.67
C LEU A 10 8.44 17.46 7.72
N PRO A 11 8.02 18.71 7.48
CA PRO A 11 7.05 19.35 8.35
C PRO A 11 5.76 18.53 8.36
N THR A 12 4.94 18.67 9.39
CA THR A 12 3.57 18.14 9.33
C THR A 12 2.81 18.91 8.24
N PHE A 13 2.32 18.21 7.22
CA PHE A 13 1.49 18.77 6.15
C PHE A 13 0.27 17.87 5.91
N ASP A 14 -0.80 18.46 5.40
CA ASP A 14 -1.91 17.68 4.83
C ASP A 14 -1.52 17.26 3.41
N PRO A 15 -1.39 15.95 3.10
CA PRO A 15 -1.02 15.50 1.77
C PRO A 15 -2.00 15.95 0.68
N ARG A 16 -3.25 16.24 1.04
CA ARG A 16 -4.26 16.78 0.11
C ARG A 16 -3.96 18.20 -0.34
N SER A 17 -3.20 18.95 0.46
CA SER A 17 -2.82 20.33 0.13
C SER A 17 -1.73 20.42 -0.94
N ILE A 18 -1.08 19.31 -1.28
CA ILE A 18 0.05 19.31 -2.20
C ILE A 18 -0.46 19.21 -3.66
N PRO A 19 -0.02 20.10 -4.56
CA PRO A 19 -0.54 20.14 -5.93
C PRO A 19 -0.40 18.83 -6.69
N VAL A 20 -1.44 18.49 -7.46
CA VAL A 20 -1.39 17.42 -8.46
C VAL A 20 -0.71 17.97 -9.71
N ILE A 21 0.45 17.42 -10.04
CA ILE A 21 1.23 17.80 -11.24
C ILE A 21 0.85 16.99 -12.48
N GLY A 22 0.10 15.89 -12.31
CA GLY A 22 -0.45 15.14 -13.43
C GLY A 22 -1.19 13.88 -13.01
N VAL A 23 -1.95 13.33 -13.95
CA VAL A 23 -2.69 12.07 -13.83
C VAL A 23 -2.35 11.23 -15.06
N ASP A 24 -2.15 9.93 -14.89
CA ASP A 24 -1.69 9.03 -15.96
C ASP A 24 -2.80 8.51 -16.86
N THR A 25 -3.67 9.40 -17.32
CA THR A 25 -4.78 9.10 -18.24
C THR A 25 -4.34 8.62 -19.63
N HIS A 26 -3.04 8.75 -19.95
CA HIS A 26 -2.45 8.23 -21.18
C HIS A 26 -2.10 6.74 -21.09
N LEU A 27 -2.09 6.16 -19.89
CA LEU A 27 -1.88 4.73 -19.66
C LEU A 27 -3.23 4.02 -19.59
N SER A 28 -3.27 2.75 -20.02
CA SER A 28 -4.48 1.92 -19.90
C SER A 28 -4.54 1.24 -18.53
N GLY A 29 -5.75 1.13 -17.98
CA GLY A 29 -6.01 0.27 -16.83
C GLY A 29 -5.83 -1.20 -17.16
N VAL A 30 -5.56 -2.02 -16.13
CA VAL A 30 -5.46 -3.48 -16.30
C VAL A 30 -6.82 -4.04 -16.73
N PRO A 31 -6.90 -4.83 -17.83
CA PRO A 31 -8.17 -5.38 -18.29
C PRO A 31 -8.86 -6.25 -17.24
N ALA A 32 -10.19 -6.19 -17.16
CA ALA A 32 -10.96 -6.92 -16.15
C ALA A 32 -10.71 -8.44 -16.16
N GLN A 33 -10.45 -9.05 -17.32
CA GLN A 33 -10.10 -10.48 -17.40
C GLN A 33 -8.78 -10.82 -16.69
N GLU A 34 -7.86 -9.86 -16.58
CA GLU A 34 -6.56 -10.00 -15.90
C GLU A 34 -6.68 -9.74 -14.39
N LEU A 35 -7.83 -9.25 -13.91
CA LEU A 35 -8.11 -8.97 -12.50
C LEU A 35 -8.96 -10.06 -11.84
N THR A 36 -8.92 -11.28 -12.38
CA THR A 36 -9.60 -12.44 -11.79
C THR A 36 -8.66 -13.23 -10.88
N PRO A 37 -9.16 -13.97 -9.87
CA PRO A 37 -8.33 -14.83 -9.04
C PRO A 37 -7.44 -15.79 -9.86
N GLN A 38 -7.99 -16.33 -10.95
CA GLN A 38 -7.24 -17.24 -11.82
C GLN A 38 -6.15 -16.51 -12.61
N ALA A 39 -6.43 -15.34 -13.18
CA ALA A 39 -5.43 -14.56 -13.90
C ALA A 39 -4.28 -14.14 -12.99
N LEU A 40 -4.58 -13.69 -11.77
CA LEU A 40 -3.56 -13.35 -10.77
C LEU A 40 -2.68 -14.54 -10.42
N ARG A 41 -3.27 -15.73 -10.15
CA ARG A 41 -2.49 -16.95 -9.95
C ARG A 41 -1.56 -17.25 -11.14
N GLN A 42 -2.06 -17.13 -12.37
CA GLN A 42 -1.23 -17.35 -13.56
C GLN A 42 -0.11 -16.33 -13.68
N ARG A 43 -0.40 -15.05 -13.40
CA ARG A 43 0.56 -13.95 -13.44
C ARG A 43 1.70 -14.15 -12.44
N PHE A 44 1.41 -14.58 -11.21
CA PHE A 44 2.44 -14.87 -10.21
C PHE A 44 3.20 -16.18 -10.48
N ARG A 45 2.56 -17.18 -11.12
CA ARG A 45 3.23 -18.41 -11.56
C ARG A 45 4.18 -18.19 -12.73
N HIS A 46 3.87 -17.25 -13.61
CA HIS A 46 4.65 -16.90 -14.79
C HIS A 46 4.89 -15.38 -14.82
N PRO A 47 5.71 -14.85 -13.90
CA PRO A 47 5.92 -13.43 -13.79
C PRO A 47 6.55 -12.87 -15.07
N PRO A 48 6.01 -11.78 -15.64
CA PRO A 48 6.63 -11.11 -16.78
C PRO A 48 7.98 -10.51 -16.36
N VAL A 49 8.79 -10.14 -17.35
CA VAL A 49 9.93 -9.24 -17.10
C VAL A 49 9.38 -7.83 -16.96
N TRP A 50 9.54 -7.24 -15.78
CA TRP A 50 9.06 -5.89 -15.49
C TRP A 50 10.03 -5.18 -14.53
N THR A 51 9.85 -3.88 -14.35
CA THR A 51 10.63 -3.09 -13.39
C THR A 51 9.68 -2.23 -12.57
N PRO A 52 9.82 -2.21 -11.23
CA PRO A 52 9.09 -1.29 -10.37
C PRO A 52 9.29 0.16 -10.79
N GLU A 53 8.23 0.96 -10.72
CA GLU A 53 8.31 2.40 -10.98
C GLU A 53 8.77 3.16 -9.74
N HIS A 54 8.34 2.72 -8.56
CA HIS A 54 8.69 3.32 -7.29
C HIS A 54 9.25 2.27 -6.34
N SER A 55 10.55 2.27 -6.10
CA SER A 55 11.17 1.34 -5.13
C SER A 55 11.82 2.03 -3.94
N VAL A 56 12.11 3.33 -4.04
CA VAL A 56 12.85 4.07 -3.01
C VAL A 56 12.32 5.50 -2.94
N GLU A 57 11.79 5.88 -1.78
CA GLU A 57 11.49 7.27 -1.45
C GLU A 57 12.76 7.99 -0.96
N LYS A 58 12.80 9.31 -1.13
CA LYS A 58 13.90 10.12 -0.58
C LYS A 58 13.85 10.11 0.94
N LYS A 59 14.91 9.58 1.58
CA LYS A 59 15.06 9.53 3.05
C LYS A 59 14.79 10.91 3.68
N PHE A 60 13.98 10.93 4.74
CA PHE A 60 13.67 12.12 5.55
C PHE A 60 13.64 11.81 7.05
N SER A 61 14.18 10.66 7.43
CA SER A 61 14.32 10.24 8.83
C SER A 61 15.76 9.80 9.10
N ASN A 62 16.24 9.98 10.33
CA ASN A 62 17.53 9.47 10.78
C ASN A 62 17.46 8.05 11.36
N ARG A 63 16.30 7.38 11.24
CA ARG A 63 16.13 6.00 11.70
C ARG A 63 17.06 5.07 10.91
N GLU A 64 17.54 4.05 11.61
CA GLU A 64 18.20 2.90 10.99
C GLU A 64 17.19 2.12 10.14
N PRO A 65 17.63 1.52 9.02
CA PRO A 65 16.76 0.70 8.20
C PRO A 65 16.14 -0.44 9.00
N ALA A 66 14.83 -0.62 8.86
CA ALA A 66 14.10 -1.71 9.49
C ALA A 66 13.34 -2.52 8.45
N LEU A 67 13.40 -3.85 8.55
CA LEU A 67 12.60 -4.75 7.72
C LEU A 67 11.14 -4.71 8.17
N ALA A 68 10.25 -4.71 7.19
CA ALA A 68 8.81 -4.72 7.38
C ALA A 68 8.16 -5.52 6.25
N ALA A 69 6.95 -6.00 6.50
CA ALA A 69 6.14 -6.62 5.47
C ALA A 69 4.69 -6.17 5.59
N VAL A 70 4.03 -6.05 4.45
CA VAL A 70 2.61 -5.69 4.36
C VAL A 70 1.88 -6.71 3.51
N LEU A 71 0.64 -7.01 3.88
CA LEU A 71 -0.25 -7.85 3.11
C LEU A 71 -1.04 -6.97 2.13
N LEU A 72 -1.18 -7.41 0.88
CA LEU A 72 -2.16 -6.93 -0.09
C LEU A 72 -3.28 -7.97 -0.16
N PRO A 73 -4.24 -7.94 0.78
CA PRO A 73 -5.34 -8.90 0.86
C PRO A 73 -6.42 -8.61 -0.20
N LEU A 74 -6.42 -9.39 -1.28
CA LEU A 74 -7.41 -9.32 -2.35
C LEU A 74 -8.60 -10.22 -2.05
N VAL A 75 -9.69 -9.64 -1.56
CA VAL A 75 -10.91 -10.34 -1.16
C VAL A 75 -11.67 -10.77 -2.41
N MET A 76 -12.02 -12.06 -2.48
CA MET A 76 -12.76 -12.65 -3.59
C MET A 76 -14.27 -12.39 -3.45
N ARG A 77 -14.70 -11.16 -3.74
CA ARG A 77 -16.10 -10.77 -3.96
C ARG A 77 -16.50 -11.06 -5.43
N ASP A 78 -17.62 -10.49 -5.88
CA ASP A 78 -18.04 -10.54 -7.30
C ASP A 78 -16.96 -9.98 -8.24
N GLU A 79 -16.22 -8.98 -7.76
CA GLU A 79 -14.92 -8.57 -8.28
C GLU A 79 -13.87 -8.62 -7.18
N LEU A 80 -12.58 -8.66 -7.53
CA LEU A 80 -11.53 -8.53 -6.52
C LEU A 80 -11.59 -7.13 -5.90
N THR A 81 -11.59 -7.08 -4.57
CA THR A 81 -11.43 -5.85 -3.80
C THR A 81 -10.17 -5.96 -2.95
N LEU A 82 -9.50 -4.84 -2.68
CA LEU A 82 -8.35 -4.80 -1.79
C LEU A 82 -8.81 -4.28 -0.43
N LEU A 83 -8.57 -5.05 0.63
CA LEU A 83 -8.82 -4.61 2.00
C LEU A 83 -7.68 -3.70 2.49
N LEU A 84 -8.06 -2.54 3.04
CA LEU A 84 -7.18 -1.51 3.56
C LEU A 84 -7.62 -1.10 4.98
N THR A 85 -6.69 -0.55 5.75
CA THR A 85 -6.94 -0.03 7.10
C THR A 85 -6.78 1.48 7.14
N GLU A 86 -7.55 2.14 8.00
CA GLU A 86 -7.31 3.51 8.43
C GLU A 86 -6.66 3.48 9.81
N ARG A 87 -5.46 4.05 9.94
CA ARG A 87 -4.71 4.02 11.19
C ARG A 87 -5.37 4.86 12.28
N ALA A 88 -5.33 4.37 13.51
CA ALA A 88 -5.95 5.03 14.66
C ALA A 88 -5.41 6.46 14.89
N GLY A 89 -6.32 7.37 15.26
CA GLY A 89 -6.04 8.80 15.42
C GLY A 89 -5.00 9.15 16.50
N ASN A 90 -4.83 8.26 17.47
CA ASN A 90 -3.95 8.41 18.64
C ASN A 90 -2.52 7.90 18.41
N MET A 91 -2.19 7.38 17.21
CA MET A 91 -0.86 6.86 16.93
C MET A 91 0.18 7.97 16.79
N SER A 92 1.37 7.74 17.34
CA SER A 92 2.49 8.70 17.35
C SER A 92 3.06 9.01 15.95
N THR A 93 2.77 8.17 14.95
CA THR A 93 3.17 8.36 13.55
C THR A 93 2.06 7.87 12.63
N HIS A 94 1.90 8.55 11.49
CA HIS A 94 0.98 8.16 10.41
C HIS A 94 -0.50 8.04 10.84
N SER A 95 -0.91 8.77 11.88
CA SER A 95 -2.29 8.83 12.37
C SER A 95 -3.26 9.22 11.24
N GLY A 96 -4.37 8.48 11.11
CA GLY A 96 -5.40 8.68 10.09
C GLY A 96 -4.98 8.35 8.65
N GLN A 97 -3.77 7.82 8.43
CA GLN A 97 -3.33 7.42 7.09
C GLN A 97 -3.92 6.06 6.71
N ILE A 98 -4.19 5.90 5.42
CA ILE A 98 -4.62 4.63 4.86
C ILE A 98 -3.41 3.75 4.56
N ALA A 99 -3.44 2.53 5.06
CA ALA A 99 -2.36 1.57 4.96
C ALA A 99 -2.84 0.20 4.50
N LEU A 100 -1.88 -0.57 3.99
CA LEU A 100 -2.00 -2.02 3.90
C LEU A 100 -1.78 -2.60 5.31
N PRO A 101 -2.49 -3.69 5.70
CA PRO A 101 -2.21 -4.37 6.96
C PRO A 101 -0.75 -4.83 6.99
N GLY A 102 -0.04 -4.58 8.08
CA GLY A 102 1.38 -4.93 8.15
C GLY A 102 2.21 -4.08 9.10
N GLY A 103 3.42 -4.55 9.33
CA GLY A 103 4.28 -3.99 10.35
C GLY A 103 5.72 -4.45 10.22
N LYS A 104 6.46 -4.26 11.31
CA LYS A 104 7.89 -4.59 11.37
C LYS A 104 8.06 -6.10 11.46
N THR A 105 9.14 -6.60 10.88
CA THR A 105 9.57 -7.98 11.12
C THR A 105 9.95 -8.14 12.58
N ASP A 106 9.40 -9.17 13.22
CA ASP A 106 9.76 -9.63 14.55
C ASP A 106 10.81 -10.76 14.47
N ASP A 107 11.62 -10.94 15.51
CA ASP A 107 12.66 -11.99 15.56
C ASP A 107 12.06 -13.41 15.49
N THR A 108 10.77 -13.56 15.77
CA THR A 108 10.02 -14.82 15.68
C THR A 108 9.45 -15.10 14.30
N ASP A 109 9.43 -14.12 13.39
CA ASP A 109 8.90 -14.30 12.04
C ASP A 109 9.88 -15.12 11.19
N HIS A 110 9.37 -16.17 10.53
CA HIS A 110 10.22 -17.01 9.66
C HIS A 110 10.69 -16.27 8.40
N ASP A 111 9.81 -15.46 7.81
CA ASP A 111 10.06 -14.69 6.60
C ASP A 111 9.05 -13.52 6.48
N ALA A 112 9.17 -12.74 5.41
CA ALA A 112 8.27 -11.61 5.17
C ALA A 112 6.80 -12.00 4.98
N VAL A 113 6.51 -13.22 4.50
CA VAL A 113 5.13 -13.71 4.39
C VAL A 113 4.58 -13.96 5.79
N ASP A 114 5.39 -14.56 6.66
CA ASP A 114 5.05 -14.80 8.05
C ASP A 114 4.77 -13.49 8.80
N THR A 115 5.63 -12.48 8.65
CA THR A 115 5.42 -11.11 9.17
C THR A 115 4.10 -10.54 8.69
N ALA A 116 3.85 -10.50 7.37
CA ALA A 116 2.64 -9.89 6.82
C ALA A 116 1.35 -10.58 7.31
N LEU A 117 1.37 -11.91 7.46
CA LEU A 117 0.24 -12.68 7.95
C LEU A 117 0.02 -12.52 9.46
N ARG A 118 1.09 -12.46 10.26
CA ARG A 118 1.00 -12.19 11.71
C ARG A 118 0.39 -10.81 11.93
N GLU A 119 0.94 -9.78 11.29
CA GLU A 119 0.48 -8.40 11.43
C GLU A 119 -0.98 -8.25 10.95
N ALA A 120 -1.35 -8.83 9.81
CA ALA A 120 -2.74 -8.82 9.36
C ALA A 120 -3.69 -9.53 10.35
N HIS A 121 -3.24 -10.57 11.03
CA HIS A 121 -4.03 -11.20 12.09
C HIS A 121 -4.15 -10.31 13.33
N GLU A 122 -3.07 -9.66 13.76
CA GLU A 122 -3.04 -8.76 14.92
C GLU A 122 -3.87 -7.49 14.70
N GLU A 123 -3.76 -6.87 13.52
CA GLU A 123 -4.41 -5.59 13.22
C GLU A 123 -5.89 -5.74 12.89
N ILE A 124 -6.27 -6.79 12.14
CA ILE A 124 -7.64 -6.93 11.57
C ILE A 124 -8.29 -8.30 11.80
N GLY A 125 -7.64 -9.23 12.52
CA GLY A 125 -8.18 -10.56 12.78
C GLY A 125 -8.17 -11.50 11.58
N LEU A 126 -7.46 -11.18 10.50
CA LEU A 126 -7.44 -12.01 9.29
C LEU A 126 -6.62 -13.28 9.50
N THR A 127 -7.30 -14.43 9.61
CA THR A 127 -6.66 -15.72 9.86
C THR A 127 -6.07 -16.34 8.58
N ARG A 128 -4.95 -17.06 8.72
CA ARG A 128 -4.20 -17.67 7.61
C ARG A 128 -5.02 -18.68 6.79
N GLU A 129 -5.97 -19.35 7.44
CA GLU A 129 -6.89 -20.31 6.81
C GLU A 129 -7.71 -19.73 5.65
N HIS A 130 -7.89 -18.40 5.60
CA HIS A 130 -8.64 -17.74 4.53
C HIS A 130 -7.73 -17.15 3.46
N VAL A 131 -6.41 -17.18 3.66
CA VAL A 131 -5.43 -16.49 2.84
C VAL A 131 -4.68 -17.49 1.95
N GLU A 132 -4.64 -17.21 0.66
CA GLU A 132 -3.81 -17.90 -0.33
C GLU A 132 -2.75 -16.90 -0.83
N VAL A 133 -1.50 -17.08 -0.39
CA VAL A 133 -0.38 -16.24 -0.82
C VAL A 133 -0.02 -16.57 -2.27
N LEU A 134 -0.03 -15.54 -3.13
CA LEU A 134 0.33 -15.67 -4.54
C LEU A 134 1.83 -15.45 -4.77
N GLY A 135 2.43 -14.51 -4.04
CA GLY A 135 3.84 -14.16 -4.14
C GLY A 135 4.14 -12.81 -3.51
N ILE A 136 5.38 -12.37 -3.68
CA ILE A 136 5.87 -11.09 -3.18
C ILE A 136 6.22 -10.16 -4.35
N LEU A 137 6.02 -8.86 -4.15
CA LEU A 137 6.53 -7.83 -5.05
C LEU A 137 7.93 -7.40 -4.62
N PRO A 138 8.71 -6.73 -5.50
CA PRO A 138 9.98 -6.10 -5.11
C PRO A 138 9.79 -5.14 -3.93
N THR A 139 10.84 -5.02 -3.11
CA THR A 139 10.80 -4.21 -1.90
C THR A 139 10.58 -2.73 -2.19
N TYR A 140 9.92 -2.06 -1.25
CA TYR A 140 9.67 -0.63 -1.25
C TYR A 140 10.36 0.02 -0.05
N VAL A 141 11.29 0.94 -0.29
CA VAL A 141 12.02 1.65 0.75
C VAL A 141 11.37 2.99 1.02
N THR A 142 10.82 3.18 2.23
CA THR A 142 10.15 4.44 2.61
C THR A 142 11.16 5.51 3.01
N GLY A 143 10.73 6.78 3.00
CA GLY A 143 11.56 7.88 3.48
C GLY A 143 11.81 7.84 4.99
N THR A 144 11.03 7.03 5.73
CA THR A 144 11.24 6.70 7.15
C THR A 144 12.19 5.52 7.38
N ALA A 145 12.84 5.01 6.33
CA ALA A 145 13.80 3.92 6.33
C ALA A 145 13.21 2.51 6.58
N PHE A 146 11.92 2.30 6.34
CA PHE A 146 11.39 0.93 6.26
C PHE A 146 11.73 0.31 4.92
N ILE A 147 12.19 -0.93 4.92
CA ILE A 147 12.34 -1.77 3.73
C ILE A 147 11.16 -2.74 3.74
N ILE A 148 10.11 -2.37 3.03
CA ILE A 148 8.83 -3.06 3.05
C ILE A 148 8.81 -4.14 1.95
N THR A 149 8.47 -5.36 2.33
CA THR A 149 8.17 -6.45 1.38
C THR A 149 6.65 -6.56 1.20
N PRO A 150 6.09 -6.23 0.02
CA PRO A 150 4.66 -6.36 -0.24
C PRO A 150 4.30 -7.81 -0.59
N VAL A 151 3.43 -8.44 0.20
CA VAL A 151 2.96 -9.82 0.03
C VAL A 151 1.56 -9.80 -0.57
N VAL A 152 1.38 -10.36 -1.76
CA VAL A 152 0.08 -10.36 -2.46
C VAL A 152 -0.63 -11.68 -2.20
N ALA A 153 -1.89 -11.61 -1.77
CA ALA A 153 -2.66 -12.79 -1.44
C ALA A 153 -4.13 -12.67 -1.84
N LEU A 154 -4.74 -13.80 -2.21
CA LEU A 154 -6.18 -13.92 -2.35
C LEU A 154 -6.81 -14.28 -1.00
N VAL A 155 -7.94 -13.69 -0.69
CA VAL A 155 -8.68 -13.94 0.55
C VAL A 155 -10.05 -14.54 0.23
N ARG A 156 -10.28 -15.76 0.70
CA ARG A 156 -11.59 -16.42 0.63
C ARG A 156 -12.56 -15.76 1.59
N LEU A 157 -13.83 -15.70 1.21
CA LEU A 157 -14.91 -15.22 2.09
C LEU A 157 -15.08 -16.14 3.31
N GLY A 158 -15.78 -15.63 4.32
CA GLY A 158 -16.06 -16.34 5.57
C GLY A 158 -15.20 -15.91 6.76
N PHE A 159 -14.29 -14.94 6.59
CA PHE A 159 -13.59 -14.31 7.72
C PHE A 159 -14.50 -13.38 8.50
N ALA A 160 -14.16 -13.17 9.76
CA ALA A 160 -14.67 -12.09 10.58
C ALA A 160 -13.53 -11.12 10.87
N LEU A 161 -13.70 -9.85 10.50
CA LEU A 161 -12.73 -8.81 10.80
C LEU A 161 -12.87 -8.36 12.26
N GLN A 162 -11.73 -8.20 12.92
CA GLN A 162 -11.64 -7.70 14.29
C GLN A 162 -10.55 -6.61 14.32
N PRO A 163 -10.90 -5.33 14.09
CA PRO A 163 -9.93 -4.25 14.13
C PRO A 163 -9.36 -4.11 15.55
N SER A 164 -8.02 -4.07 15.64
CA SER A 164 -7.32 -3.70 16.87
C SER A 164 -7.59 -2.21 17.19
N PRO A 165 -8.32 -1.86 18.26
CA PRO A 165 -8.75 -0.47 18.49
C PRO A 165 -7.60 0.50 18.74
N SER A 166 -6.42 0.00 19.13
CA SER A 166 -5.22 0.81 19.32
C SER A 166 -4.51 1.17 18.03
N GLU A 167 -4.80 0.48 16.93
CA GLU A 167 -4.02 0.57 15.69
C GLU A 167 -4.88 0.87 14.46
N VAL A 168 -6.11 0.36 14.43
CA VAL A 168 -7.03 0.44 13.30
C VAL A 168 -8.31 1.17 13.73
N ALA A 169 -8.54 2.36 13.17
CA ALA A 169 -9.77 3.11 13.34
C ALA A 169 -10.90 2.58 12.43
N ASP A 170 -10.55 2.07 11.25
CA ASP A 170 -11.53 1.63 10.25
C ASP A 170 -10.92 0.59 9.31
N ILE A 171 -11.77 -0.27 8.75
CA ILE A 171 -11.41 -1.25 7.72
C ILE A 171 -12.38 -1.09 6.57
N PHE A 172 -11.85 -1.00 5.35
CA PHE A 172 -12.66 -0.85 4.15
C PHE A 172 -12.03 -1.57 2.97
N GLU A 173 -12.83 -1.77 1.93
CA GLU A 173 -12.41 -2.41 0.70
C GLU A 173 -12.47 -1.40 -0.46
N VAL A 174 -11.53 -1.51 -1.41
CA VAL A 174 -11.54 -0.73 -2.65
C VAL A 174 -11.52 -1.69 -3.83
N PRO A 175 -12.38 -1.53 -4.85
CA PRO A 175 -12.33 -2.36 -6.05
C PRO A 175 -10.93 -2.40 -6.66
N LEU A 176 -10.39 -3.59 -6.91
CA LEU A 176 -9.06 -3.72 -7.51
C LEU A 176 -9.01 -3.04 -8.88
N ARG A 177 -10.11 -3.09 -9.65
CA ARG A 177 -10.24 -2.37 -10.92
C ARG A 177 -9.97 -0.87 -10.80
N TYR A 178 -10.36 -0.24 -9.68
CA TYR A 178 -10.17 1.19 -9.44
C TYR A 178 -8.69 1.48 -9.19
N LEU A 179 -8.05 0.67 -8.36
CA LEU A 179 -6.62 0.78 -8.02
C LEU A 179 -5.69 0.43 -9.18
N MET A 180 -6.16 -0.37 -10.14
CA MET A 180 -5.39 -0.79 -11.31
C MET A 180 -5.70 0.07 -12.56
N ASP A 181 -6.43 1.18 -12.38
CA ASP A 181 -6.67 2.18 -13.41
C ASP A 181 -5.80 3.43 -13.13
N PRO A 182 -4.78 3.70 -13.97
CA PRO A 182 -3.87 4.82 -13.78
C PRO A 182 -4.52 6.20 -13.93
N SER A 183 -5.77 6.28 -14.43
CA SER A 183 -6.56 7.51 -14.38
C SER A 183 -6.94 7.92 -12.95
N ASN A 184 -6.85 7.01 -11.98
CA ASN A 184 -7.03 7.29 -10.56
C ASN A 184 -5.70 7.61 -9.84
N HIS A 185 -4.57 7.63 -10.56
CA HIS A 185 -3.24 7.84 -9.96
C HIS A 185 -2.81 9.30 -10.15
N GLN A 186 -2.89 10.09 -9.08
CA GLN A 186 -2.47 11.48 -9.06
C GLN A 186 -1.01 11.58 -8.64
N ARG A 187 -0.17 12.24 -9.45
CA ARG A 187 1.21 12.56 -9.10
C ARG A 187 1.28 13.90 -8.41
N HIS A 188 2.04 13.93 -7.32
CA HIS A 188 2.33 15.12 -6.55
C HIS A 188 3.82 15.42 -6.57
N GLU A 189 4.14 16.70 -6.47
CA GLU A 189 5.51 17.17 -6.32
C GLU A 189 5.57 18.27 -5.26
N PHE A 190 6.56 18.16 -4.38
CA PHE A 190 6.77 19.11 -3.30
C PHE A 190 8.26 19.30 -3.05
N GLU A 191 8.73 20.54 -3.19
CA GLU A 191 10.10 20.90 -2.83
C GLU A 191 10.15 21.40 -1.39
N PHE A 192 11.00 20.78 -0.58
CA PHE A 192 11.28 21.23 0.78
C PHE A 192 12.76 21.11 1.08
N ASP A 193 13.35 22.19 1.63
CA ASP A 193 14.77 22.26 2.00
C ASP A 193 15.70 21.89 0.82
N GLY A 194 15.36 22.35 -0.40
CA GLY A 194 16.08 22.07 -1.64
C GLY A 194 15.96 20.62 -2.15
N VAL A 195 15.07 19.82 -1.56
CA VAL A 195 14.82 18.43 -1.96
C VAL A 195 13.45 18.32 -2.60
N LEU A 196 13.44 18.06 -3.91
CA LEU A 196 12.22 17.73 -4.64
C LEU A 196 11.69 16.36 -4.25
N ARG A 197 10.45 16.25 -3.81
CA ARG A 197 9.81 14.98 -3.40
C ARG A 197 8.62 14.72 -4.29
N GLN A 198 8.44 13.46 -4.65
CA GLN A 198 7.34 13.02 -5.50
C GLN A 198 6.66 11.82 -4.85
N TRP A 199 5.34 11.77 -4.96
CA TRP A 199 4.55 10.63 -4.52
C TRP A 199 3.26 10.55 -5.33
N LEU A 200 2.55 9.44 -5.14
CA LEU A 200 1.24 9.21 -5.71
C LEU A 200 0.14 9.35 -4.65
N SER A 201 -1.05 9.72 -5.11
CA SER A 201 -2.30 9.50 -4.39
C SER A 201 -3.35 8.84 -5.30
N MET A 202 -4.31 8.17 -4.67
CA MET A 202 -5.44 7.48 -5.29
C MET A 202 -6.69 7.79 -4.44
N PRO A 203 -7.28 9.00 -4.56
CA PRO A 203 -8.42 9.41 -3.74
C PRO A 203 -9.68 8.65 -4.14
N TYR A 204 -10.17 7.77 -3.27
CA TYR A 204 -11.34 6.94 -3.52
C TYR A 204 -12.55 7.42 -2.70
N MET A 205 -13.67 7.69 -3.34
CA MET A 205 -14.94 7.89 -2.64
C MET A 205 -15.57 6.52 -2.42
N GLY A 206 -15.78 6.13 -1.16
CA GLY A 206 -16.46 4.87 -0.83
C GLY A 206 -17.89 4.81 -1.37
N ASP A 207 -18.50 3.63 -1.27
CA ASP A 207 -19.86 3.40 -1.79
C ASP A 207 -20.89 4.39 -1.21
N GLU A 208 -21.87 4.74 -2.05
CA GLU A 208 -22.81 5.84 -1.85
C GLU A 208 -23.65 5.71 -0.57
N GLY A 209 -23.79 6.82 0.17
CA GLY A 209 -24.58 6.92 1.39
C GLY A 209 -24.33 8.24 2.13
N ALA A 210 -25.11 8.51 3.19
CA ALA A 210 -24.97 9.73 4.00
C ALA A 210 -23.61 9.85 4.71
N ASP A 211 -22.88 8.75 4.83
CA ASP A 211 -21.58 8.64 5.49
C ASP A 211 -20.42 8.41 4.50
N ALA A 212 -20.63 8.66 3.21
CA ALA A 212 -19.58 8.54 2.19
C ALA A 212 -18.42 9.49 2.52
N LYS A 213 -17.29 8.93 2.98
CA LYS A 213 -16.05 9.67 3.22
C LYS A 213 -14.99 9.33 2.18
N GLU A 214 -14.18 10.32 1.87
CA GLU A 214 -13.01 10.14 1.01
C GLU A 214 -11.98 9.25 1.72
N ARG A 215 -11.52 8.24 0.99
CA ARG A 215 -10.39 7.38 1.31
C ARG A 215 -9.17 7.87 0.53
N TYR A 216 -8.39 8.75 1.13
CA TYR A 216 -7.20 9.32 0.51
C TYR A 216 -5.98 8.39 0.65
N ILE A 217 -5.81 7.48 -0.32
CA ILE A 217 -4.67 6.56 -0.38
C ILE A 217 -3.47 7.33 -0.96
N TRP A 218 -2.32 7.35 -0.28
CA TRP A 218 -1.15 8.11 -0.77
C TRP A 218 0.18 7.56 -0.25
N GLY A 219 1.29 8.15 -0.70
CA GLY A 219 2.64 7.83 -0.22
C GLY A 219 3.05 6.39 -0.52
N ALA A 220 3.68 5.72 0.44
CA ALA A 220 4.16 4.34 0.28
C ALA A 220 3.06 3.35 -0.14
N THR A 221 1.83 3.48 0.41
CA THR A 221 0.69 2.65 0.03
C THR A 221 0.38 2.81 -1.47
N ALA A 222 0.22 4.04 -1.95
CA ALA A 222 -0.01 4.31 -3.37
C ALA A 222 1.17 3.88 -4.25
N GLY A 223 2.41 4.06 -3.77
CA GLY A 223 3.62 3.62 -4.48
C GLY A 223 3.68 2.09 -4.68
N MET A 224 3.34 1.31 -3.66
CA MET A 224 3.26 -0.14 -3.77
C MET A 224 2.12 -0.60 -4.69
N LEU A 225 0.97 0.07 -4.63
CA LEU A 225 -0.16 -0.20 -5.53
C LEU A 225 0.18 0.12 -6.99
N ARG A 226 0.94 1.20 -7.22
CA ARG A 226 1.47 1.51 -8.55
C ARG A 226 2.39 0.41 -9.08
N ASN A 227 3.23 -0.18 -8.24
CA ASN A 227 4.04 -1.32 -8.65
C ASN A 227 3.21 -2.56 -8.95
N LEU A 228 2.16 -2.84 -8.17
CA LEU A 228 1.21 -3.91 -8.50
C LEU A 228 0.57 -3.67 -9.87
N TYR A 229 0.11 -2.45 -10.15
CA TYR A 229 -0.40 -2.06 -11.48
C TYR A 229 0.62 -2.36 -12.59
N ARG A 230 1.88 -1.94 -12.43
CA ARG A 230 2.94 -2.18 -13.42
C ARG A 230 3.22 -3.67 -13.63
N PHE A 231 3.21 -4.46 -12.54
CA PHE A 231 3.38 -5.91 -12.60
C PHE A 231 2.25 -6.59 -13.38
N LEU A 232 0.99 -6.23 -13.10
CA LEU A 232 -0.16 -6.83 -13.75
C LEU A 232 -0.32 -6.38 -15.21
N SER A 233 0.17 -5.19 -15.56
CA SER A 233 0.10 -4.61 -16.91
C SER A 233 1.23 -5.07 -17.86
N ALA A 234 2.25 -5.75 -17.35
CA ALA A 234 3.44 -6.15 -18.10
C ALA A 234 3.23 -7.41 -18.97
#